data_AF-A0ABD5QPK6-F1
#
_entry.id   AF-A0ABD5QPK6-F1
#
_cell.length_a   1.000
_cell.length_b   1.000
_cell.length_c   1.000
_cell.angle_alpha   90.00
_cell.angle_beta   90.00
_cell.angle_gamma   90.00
#
_symmetry.space_group_name_H-M   'P 1'
#
loop_
_entity.id
_entity.type
_entity.pdbx_description
1 polymer ?
#
loop_
_entity_poly.entity_id
_entity_poly.type
_entity_poly.pdbx_seq_one_letter_code
_entity_poly.pdbx_strand_id
1 'polypeptide(L)' 'MVDTRTCDYTGEEIEPGTGTMFVKTNGQILHFVDSKAEKNYFLGREARDLEWTEEGRNEGGE' A
#
# COMPACT_ATOMS: atom_id res chain seq x y z
N MET A 1 16.99 1.90 -16.61
CA MET A 1 16.64 0.71 -15.80
C MET A 1 15.30 1.03 -15.17
N VAL A 2 14.36 0.10 -15.22
CA VAL A 2 13.00 0.29 -14.67
C VAL A 2 12.98 -0.34 -13.29
N ASP A 3 12.58 0.43 -12.28
CA ASP A 3 12.51 0.03 -10.88
C ASP A 3 11.07 -0.43 -10.59
N THR A 4 10.88 -1.69 -10.22
CA THR A 4 9.59 -2.18 -9.71
C THR A 4 9.56 -2.00 -8.20
N ARG A 5 8.43 -1.55 -7.68
CA ARG A 5 8.23 -1.28 -6.25
C ARG A 5 6.97 -1.97 -5.77
N THR A 6 6.95 -2.34 -4.51
CA THR A 6 5.76 -2.90 -3.87
C THR A 6 5.01 -1.79 -3.14
N CYS A 7 3.68 -1.85 -3.18
CA CYS A 7 2.80 -0.99 -2.42
C CYS A 7 2.90 -1.32 -0.92
N ASP A 8 3.27 -0.34 -0.11
CA ASP A 8 3.42 -0.47 1.34
C ASP A 8 2.06 -0.67 2.08
N TYR A 9 0.94 -0.65 1.36
CA TYR A 9 -0.40 -0.82 1.92
C TYR A 9 -1.14 -2.06 1.40
N THR A 10 -1.12 -2.30 0.09
CA THR A 10 -1.88 -3.43 -0.50
C THR A 10 -1.04 -4.69 -0.65
N GLY A 11 0.30 -4.57 -0.68
CA GLY A 11 1.22 -5.65 -1.03
C GLY A 11 1.41 -5.85 -2.53
N GLU A 12 0.65 -5.14 -3.38
CA GLU A 12 0.70 -5.31 -4.83
C GLU A 12 1.93 -4.63 -5.47
N GLU A 13 2.39 -5.15 -6.62
CA GLU A 13 3.41 -4.48 -7.41
C GLU A 13 2.88 -3.18 -8.03
N ILE A 14 3.66 -2.11 -7.92
CA ILE A 14 3.39 -0.81 -8.51
C ILE A 14 3.96 -0.81 -9.92
N GLU A 15 3.08 -0.55 -10.89
CA GLU A 15 3.50 -0.40 -12.28
C GLU A 15 4.46 0.80 -12.42
N PRO A 16 5.61 0.64 -13.10
CA PRO A 16 6.57 1.71 -13.25
C PRO A 16 6.01 2.96 -13.92
N GLY A 17 6.24 4.12 -13.31
CA GLY A 17 5.67 5.40 -13.76
C GLY A 17 4.26 5.68 -13.22
N THR A 18 3.71 4.77 -12.41
CA THR A 18 2.42 4.88 -11.73
C THR A 18 2.63 4.89 -10.21
N GLY A 19 1.56 5.17 -9.46
CA GLY A 19 1.55 5.20 -8.00
C GLY A 19 1.95 6.56 -7.42
N THR A 20 1.90 6.64 -6.09
CA THR A 20 2.22 7.84 -5.32
C THR A 20 3.27 7.53 -4.27
N MET A 21 4.29 8.40 -4.16
CA MET A 21 5.23 8.38 -3.04
C MET A 21 4.77 9.40 -1.99
N PHE A 22 4.42 8.92 -0.80
CA PHE A 22 4.05 9.75 0.34
C PHE A 22 5.20 9.80 1.35
N VAL A 23 5.70 11.00 1.61
CA VAL A 23 6.78 11.23 2.59
C VAL A 23 6.17 11.79 3.87
N LYS A 24 6.29 11.03 4.96
CA LYS A 24 5.86 11.45 6.31
C LYS A 24 6.78 12.53 6.88
N THR A 25 6.27 13.27 7.86
CA THR A 25 7.03 14.31 8.57
C THR A 25 8.26 13.78 9.32
N ASN A 26 8.26 12.50 9.70
CA ASN A 26 9.40 11.82 10.31
C ASN A 26 10.43 11.28 9.29
N GLY A 27 10.20 11.48 7.99
CA GLY A 27 11.07 11.00 6.92
C GLY A 27 10.76 9.59 6.41
N GLN A 28 9.79 8.88 6.98
CA GLN A 28 9.36 7.58 6.44
C GLN A 28 8.68 7.78 5.08
N ILE A 29 9.07 6.97 4.10
CA ILE A 29 8.50 6.95 2.75
C ILE A 29 7.52 5.79 2.66
N LEU A 30 6.33 6.05 2.15
CA LEU A 30 5.31 5.05 1.80
C LEU A 30 5.01 5.15 0.30
N HIS A 31 4.82 4.02 -0.35
CA HIS A 31 4.43 3.91 -1.75
C HIS A 31 3.03 3.33 -1.84
N PHE A 32 2.18 4.00 -2.61
CA PHE A 32 0.82 3.57 -2.88
C PHE A 32 0.65 3.24 -4.35
N VAL A 33 0.02 2.11 -4.65
CA VAL A 33 -0.32 1.71 -6.03
C VAL A 33 -1.36 2.65 -6.66
N ASP A 34 -2.33 3.11 -5.86
CA ASP A 34 -3.42 3.96 -6.32
C ASP A 34 -4.02 4.83 -5.19
N SER A 35 -4.99 5.68 -5.56
CA SER A 35 -5.70 6.54 -4.60
C SER A 35 -6.63 5.77 -3.64
N LYS A 36 -7.00 4.52 -3.92
CA LYS A 36 -7.80 3.70 -3.00
C LYS A 36 -6.93 3.29 -1.82
N ALA A 37 -5.72 2.80 -2.06
CA ALA A 37 -4.74 2.46 -1.02
C ALA A 37 -4.43 3.68 -0.14
N GLU A 38 -4.07 4.80 -0.77
CA GLU A 38 -3.76 6.05 -0.08
C GLU A 38 -4.90 6.53 0.83
N LYS A 39 -6.14 6.54 0.32
CA LYS A 39 -7.31 6.98 1.11
C LYS A 39 -7.60 6.04 2.27
N ASN A 40 -7.48 4.72 2.10
CA ASN A 40 -7.72 3.80 3.23
C ASN A 40 -6.66 3.98 4.32
N TYR A 41 -5.41 4.19 3.94
CA TYR A 41 -4.34 4.55 4.88
C TYR A 41 -4.69 5.82 5.68
N PHE A 42 -5.13 6.89 5.01
CA PHE A 42 -5.52 8.14 5.70
C PHE A 42 -6.82 8.04 6.50
N LEU A 43 -7.71 7.10 6.16
CA LEU A 43 -8.89 6.78 6.96
C LEU A 43 -8.53 5.98 8.24
N GLY A 44 -7.28 5.57 8.41
CA GLY A 44 -6.83 4.80 9.57
C GLY A 44 -7.31 3.35 9.55
N ARG A 45 -7.63 2.81 8.37
CA ARG A 45 -7.93 1.38 8.21
C ARG A 45 -6.60 0.64 8.14
N GLU A 46 -6.41 -0.37 8.96
CA GLU A 46 -5.23 -1.22 8.87
C GLU A 46 -5.40 -2.19 7.68
N ALA A 47 -4.35 -2.38 6.90
CA ALA A 47 -4.40 -3.24 5.72
C ALA A 47 -4.80 -4.67 6.10
N ARG A 48 -4.32 -5.16 7.25
CA ARG A 48 -4.59 -6.50 7.79
C ARG A 48 -6.07 -6.79 8.09
N ASP A 49 -6.86 -5.76 8.40
CA ASP A 49 -8.30 -5.89 8.67
C ASP A 49 -9.14 -5.94 7.38
N LEU A 50 -8.52 -5.81 6.21
CA LEU A 50 -9.19 -5.68 4.92
C LEU A 50 -8.94 -6.92 4.05
N GLU A 51 -9.95 -7.75 3.85
CA GLU A 51 -9.87 -9.00 3.06
C GLU A 51 -9.37 -8.83 1.61
N TRP A 52 -9.36 -7.60 1.08
CA TRP A 52 -8.91 -7.33 -0.29
C TRP A 52 -7.42 -6.99 -0.40
N THR A 53 -6.72 -6.74 0.71
CA THR A 53 -5.26 -6.55 0.74
C THR A 53 -4.55 -7.91 0.84
N GLU A 54 -3.26 -7.95 0.53
CA GLU A 54 -2.47 -9.17 0.73
C GLU A 54 -2.43 -9.57 2.22
N GLU A 55 -2.19 -8.61 3.12
CA GLU A 55 -2.15 -8.87 4.57
C GLU A 55 -3.48 -9.41 5.09
N GLY A 56 -4.61 -8.83 4.69
CA GLY A 56 -5.92 -9.30 5.17
C GLY A 56 -6.34 -10.65 4.60
N ARG A 57 -5.85 -11.05 3.42
CA ARG A 57 -6.02 -12.43 2.93
C ARG A 57 -5.19 -13.43 3.72
N ASN A 58 -4.02 -13.03 4.19
CA ASN A 58 -3.13 -13.88 4.97
C ASN A 58 -3.64 -14.07 6.42
N GLU A 59 -4.22 -13.03 7.02
CA GLU A 59 -4.78 -13.11 8.38
C GLU A 59 -6.21 -13.69 8.43
N GLY A 60 -7.03 -13.47 7.38
CA GLY A 60 -8.39 -14.03 7.30
C GLY A 60 -8.45 -15.53 6.96
N GLY A 61 -7.30 -16.20 6.88
CA GLY A 61 -7.15 -17.63 6.60
C GLY A 61 -6.98 -18.48 7.87
N GLU A 62 -7.94 -18.43 8.78
CA GLU A 62 -8.15 -19.41 9.87
C GLU A 62 -9.61 -19.88 9.93
#